data_AF-A0A3D3P8H2-F1
#
_entry.id   AF-A0A3D3P8H2-F1
#
_cell.length_a   1.000
_cell.length_b   1.000
_cell.length_c   1.000
_cell.angle_alpha   90.00
_cell.angle_beta   90.00
_cell.angle_gamma   90.00
#
_symmetry.space_group_name_H-M   'P 1'
#
loop_
_entity.id
_entity.type
_entity.pdbx_description
1 polymer ?
#
loop_
_entity_poly.entity_id
_entity_poly.type
_entity_poly.pdbx_seq_one_letter_code
_entity_poly.pdbx_strand_id
1 'polypeptide(L)' 'MQENNYPKLHNATWPGIVGKGQDSEPVISFDTMLEMTSAAKVGGVKFDGIDIGLFNPHFDVENSDDDGIKKLVDK' A
#
# COMPACT_ATOMS: atom_id res chain seq x y z
N MET A 1 -0.13 -24.80 -19.36
CA MET A 1 -0.51 -23.50 -19.96
C MET A 1 -0.20 -22.44 -18.93
N GLN A 2 0.50 -21.36 -19.29
CA GLN A 2 0.62 -20.21 -18.39
C GLN A 2 -0.77 -19.61 -18.25
N GLU A 3 -1.34 -19.66 -17.04
CA GLU A 3 -2.58 -18.93 -16.77
C GLU A 3 -2.28 -17.44 -16.89
N ASN A 4 -2.95 -16.79 -17.84
CA ASN A 4 -2.89 -15.35 -17.98
C ASN A 4 -3.63 -14.72 -16.78
N ASN A 5 -2.88 -14.28 -15.77
CA ASN A 5 -3.41 -13.63 -14.57
C ASN A 5 -3.40 -12.11 -14.71
N TYR A 6 -3.84 -11.60 -15.87
CA TYR A 6 -4.06 -10.19 -16.12
C TYR A 6 -5.56 -9.90 -16.35
N PRO A 7 -6.09 -8.78 -15.86
CA PRO A 7 -5.38 -7.73 -15.11
C PRO A 7 -5.03 -8.14 -13.68
N LYS A 8 -3.95 -7.57 -13.14
CA LYS A 8 -3.54 -7.74 -11.74
C LYS A 8 -4.40 -6.88 -10.83
N LEU A 9 -4.84 -7.43 -9.71
CA LEU A 9 -5.66 -6.70 -8.73
C LEU A 9 -4.76 -6.05 -7.68
N HIS A 10 -4.66 -4.73 -7.69
CA HIS A 10 -3.85 -3.97 -6.75
C HIS A 10 -4.72 -3.21 -5.74
N ASN A 11 -4.27 -3.15 -4.48
CA ASN A 11 -4.83 -2.23 -3.50
C ASN A 11 -4.19 -0.85 -3.72
N ALA A 12 -4.98 0.20 -3.93
CA ALA A 12 -4.43 1.54 -4.16
C ALA A 12 -4.36 2.32 -2.84
N THR A 13 -3.22 2.95 -2.56
CA THR A 13 -3.09 3.80 -1.36
C THR A 13 -3.76 5.17 -1.52
N TRP A 14 -4.30 5.50 -2.70
CA TRP A 14 -5.01 6.77 -3.00
C TRP A 14 -6.53 6.56 -3.16
N PRO A 15 -7.40 7.41 -2.58
CA PRO A 15 -7.15 8.42 -1.54
C PRO A 15 -7.26 7.76 -0.16
N GLY A 16 -6.60 6.61 -0.01
CA GLY A 16 -6.78 5.64 1.07
C GLY A 16 -5.68 5.67 2.12
N ILE A 17 -5.13 6.85 2.42
CA ILE A 17 -4.53 7.05 3.74
C ILE A 17 -5.67 6.82 4.72
N VAL A 18 -5.64 5.69 5.44
CA VAL A 18 -6.66 5.37 6.42
C VAL A 18 -6.44 6.29 7.61
N GLY A 19 -6.94 7.50 7.53
CA GLY A 19 -7.02 8.44 8.63
C GLY A 19 -7.72 9.72 8.20
N LYS A 20 -8.73 10.18 8.95
CA LYS A 20 -9.53 11.36 8.55
C LYS A 20 -9.14 12.64 9.29
N GLY A 21 -7.89 12.70 9.78
CA GLY A 21 -7.35 13.86 10.48
C GLY A 21 -7.53 13.81 12.00
N GLN A 22 -7.20 14.93 12.64
CA GLN A 22 -7.27 15.10 14.09
C GLN A 22 -8.73 14.89 14.57
N ASP A 23 -8.88 14.12 15.65
CA ASP A 23 -10.17 13.67 16.23
C ASP A 23 -10.97 12.62 15.40
N SER A 24 -10.34 11.97 14.41
CA SER A 24 -10.92 10.83 13.68
C SER A 24 -10.05 9.57 13.77
N GLU A 25 -10.29 8.59 12.89
CA GLU A 25 -9.46 7.39 12.79
C GLU A 25 -8.00 7.80 12.49
N PRO A 26 -7.03 7.30 13.27
CA PRO A 26 -5.63 7.61 13.04
C PRO A 26 -5.15 6.95 11.76
N VAL A 27 -4.16 7.59 11.13
CA VAL A 27 -3.36 6.99 10.07
C VAL A 27 -2.84 5.63 10.51
N ILE A 28 -3.17 4.55 9.79
CA ILE A 28 -2.47 3.28 9.96
C ILE A 28 -1.07 3.38 9.37
N SER A 29 -0.08 2.76 10.04
CA SER A 29 1.29 2.71 9.53
C SER A 29 1.34 2.00 8.18
N PHE A 30 2.40 2.25 7.40
CA PHE A 30 2.55 1.60 6.11
C PHE A 30 2.65 0.07 6.25
N ASP A 31 3.42 -0.41 7.23
CA ASP A 31 3.59 -1.85 7.48
C ASP A 31 2.27 -2.53 7.85
N THR A 32 1.46 -1.90 8.72
CA THR A 32 0.13 -2.41 9.05
C THR A 32 -0.79 -2.47 7.82
N MET A 33 -0.71 -1.49 6.93
CA MET A 33 -1.48 -1.50 5.69
C MET A 33 -1.05 -2.64 4.73
N LEU A 34 0.25 -2.93 4.63
CA LEU A 34 0.78 -4.05 3.85
C LEU A 34 0.34 -5.41 4.44
N GLU A 35 0.42 -5.56 5.76
CA GLU A 35 -0.07 -6.74 6.47
C GLU A 35 -1.56 -6.99 6.18
N MET A 36 -2.39 -5.96 6.33
CA MET A 36 -3.83 -6.04 6.04
C MET A 36 -4.11 -6.38 4.58
N THR A 37 -3.37 -5.76 3.65
CA THR A 37 -3.53 -6.00 2.20
C THR A 37 -3.15 -7.44 1.84
N SER A 38 -2.04 -7.96 2.36
CA SER A 38 -1.58 -9.33 2.10
C SER A 38 -2.50 -10.40 2.71
N ALA A 39 -3.14 -10.08 3.84
CA ALA A 39 -4.09 -10.95 4.52
C ALA A 39 -5.49 -10.94 3.87
N ALA A 40 -5.85 -9.87 3.17
CA ALA A 40 -7.17 -9.72 2.56
C ALA A 40 -7.46 -10.84 1.55
N LYS A 41 -8.58 -11.54 1.76
CA LYS A 41 -9.06 -12.60 0.87
C LYS A 41 -10.59 -12.63 0.85
N VAL A 42 -11.17 -12.50 -0.34
CA VAL A 42 -12.63 -12.56 -0.53
C VAL A 42 -12.94 -13.57 -1.63
N GLY A 43 -13.79 -14.55 -1.33
CA GLY A 43 -14.20 -15.55 -2.33
C GLY A 43 -13.04 -16.36 -2.93
N GLY A 44 -11.91 -16.50 -2.21
CA GLY A 44 -10.71 -17.16 -2.74
C GLY A 44 -9.67 -16.22 -3.35
N VAL A 45 -10.05 -14.99 -3.70
CA VAL A 45 -9.21 -13.99 -4.39
C VAL A 45 -8.44 -13.13 -3.39
N LYS A 46 -7.17 -12.82 -3.70
CA LYS A 46 -6.31 -11.90 -2.96
C LYS A 46 -5.89 -10.73 -3.87
N PHE A 47 -5.35 -9.67 -3.27
CA PHE A 47 -4.57 -8.68 -4.03
C PHE A 47 -3.28 -9.31 -4.56
N ASP A 48 -2.92 -8.97 -5.80
CA ASP A 48 -1.63 -9.31 -6.41
C ASP A 48 -0.52 -8.33 -5.99
N GLY A 49 -0.89 -7.14 -5.52
CA GLY A 49 0.05 -6.09 -5.18
C GLY A 49 -0.62 -4.84 -4.61
N ILE A 50 0.16 -3.78 -4.53
CA ILE A 50 -0.21 -2.48 -4.00
C ILE A 50 0.30 -1.39 -4.94
N ASP A 51 -0.51 -0.38 -5.18
CA ASP A 51 -0.09 0.85 -5.84
C ASP A 51 0.20 1.90 -4.77
N ILE A 52 1.50 2.11 -4.48
CA ILE A 52 1.96 3.08 -3.49
C ILE A 52 2.03 4.49 -4.07
N GLY A 53 1.30 5.39 -3.42
CA GLY A 53 1.47 6.82 -3.57
C GLY A 53 2.63 7.34 -2.73
N LEU A 54 3.54 8.08 -3.37
CA LEU A 54 4.74 8.65 -2.74
C LEU A 54 4.44 9.97 -2.02
N PHE A 55 3.72 9.89 -0.91
CA PHE A 55 3.38 11.05 -0.07
C PHE A 55 3.29 10.66 1.40
N ASN A 56 3.42 11.68 2.25
CA ASN A 56 3.19 11.53 3.67
C ASN A 56 1.75 11.03 3.91
N PRO A 57 1.53 10.12 4.86
CA PRO A 57 2.45 9.65 5.90
C PRO A 57 3.20 8.34 5.56
N HIS A 58 2.93 7.71 4.41
CA HIS A 58 3.52 6.41 4.06
C HIS A 58 4.87 6.51 3.36
N PHE A 59 5.18 7.68 2.79
CA PHE A 59 6.48 7.98 2.22
C PHE A 59 6.84 9.45 2.49
N ASP A 60 7.98 9.72 3.11
CA ASP A 60 8.44 11.09 3.32
C ASP A 60 8.96 11.69 2.02
N VAL A 61 8.07 12.32 1.27
CA VAL A 61 8.38 12.94 -0.03
C VAL A 61 9.26 14.19 0.10
N GLU A 62 9.34 14.79 1.30
CA GLU A 62 10.08 16.03 1.51
C GLU A 62 11.55 15.76 1.86
N ASN A 63 11.83 14.68 2.60
CA ASN A 63 13.17 14.38 3.09
C ASN A 63 13.78 13.08 2.53
N SER A 64 13.04 12.28 1.76
CA SER A 64 13.59 11.07 1.13
C SER A 64 14.41 11.42 -0.11
N ASP A 65 15.59 10.81 -0.19
CA ASP A 65 16.40 10.74 -1.41
C ASP A 65 16.03 9.49 -2.24
N ASP A 66 16.78 9.24 -3.32
CA ASP A 66 16.60 8.06 -4.17
C ASP A 66 16.67 6.73 -3.39
N ASP A 67 17.42 6.69 -2.28
CA ASP A 67 17.55 5.49 -1.46
C ASP A 67 16.30 5.25 -0.61
N GLY A 68 15.54 6.30 -0.28
CA GLY A 68 14.21 6.19 0.34
C GLY A 68 13.25 5.37 -0.50
N ILE A 69 13.20 5.61 -1.82
CA ILE A 69 12.32 4.85 -2.74
C ILE A 69 12.79 3.39 -2.86
N LYS A 70 14.10 3.16 -2.96
CA LYS A 70 14.65 1.79 -3.11
C LYS A 70 14.28 0.89 -1.92
N LYS A 71 14.24 1.45 -0.70
CA LYS A 71 13.85 0.71 0.52
C LYS A 71 12.40 0.18 0.47
N LEU A 72 11.54 0.71 -0.38
CA LEU A 72 10.18 0.20 -0.56
C LEU A 72 10.16 -1.20 -1.19
N VAL A 73 11.21 -1.60 -1.91
CA VAL A 73 11.33 -2.93 -2.52
C VAL A 73 11.48 -4.03 -1.47
N ASP A 74 12.03 -3.71 -0.30
CA ASP A 74 12.27 -4.67 0.78
C ASP A 74 11.06 -4.90 1.70
N LYS A 75 9.96 -4.18 1.46
CA LYS A 75 8.70 -4.28 2.21
C LYS A 75 7.75 -5.28 1.57
#